data_AF-A0A520XBR2-F1
#
_entry.id   AF-A0A520XBR2-F1
#
_cell.length_a   1.000
_cell.length_b   1.000
_cell.length_c   1.000
_cell.angle_alpha   90.00
_cell.angle_beta   90.00
_cell.angle_gamma   90.00
#
_symmetry.space_group_name_H-M   'P 1'
#
loop_
_entity.id
_entity.type
_entity.pdbx_description
1 polymer ?
#
loop_
_entity_poly.entity_id
_entity_poly.type
_entity_poly.pdbx_seq_one_letter_code
_entity_poly.pdbx_strand_id
1 'polypeptide(L)'
;MELVVFDLDGTLLNRDSVISEYTRETLRLLDERDIAYTVATGRTLHGARAILEGHSFQLPQAYKNGVMIWHPDSKRISSGATLTPDELDNVVRACLGQGVTPFVFTL
;
A
#
# COMPACT_ATOMS: atom_id res chain seq x y z
N MET A 1 20.74 3.59 -9.06
CA MET A 1 20.12 3.08 -7.83
C MET A 1 18.94 2.24 -8.26
N GLU A 2 18.90 0.99 -7.84
CA GLU A 2 17.80 0.07 -8.12
C GLU A 2 16.92 -0.03 -6.87
N LEU A 3 15.60 -0.15 -7.05
CA LEU A 3 14.62 -0.24 -5.95
C LEU A 3 13.72 -1.45 -6.21
N VAL A 4 13.60 -2.32 -5.21
CA VAL A 4 12.65 -3.43 -5.25
C VAL A 4 11.34 -2.98 -4.63
N VAL A 5 10.23 -3.17 -5.34
CA VAL A 5 8.89 -2.81 -4.85
C VAL A 5 8.05 -4.07 -4.78
N PHE A 6 7.55 -4.37 -3.58
CA PHE A 6 6.72 -5.55 -3.34
C PHE A 6 5.24 -5.17 -3.28
N ASP A 7 4.41 -5.90 -4.02
CA ASP A 7 3.01 -6.01 -3.64
C ASP A 7 2.85 -6.85 -2.37
N LEU A 8 1.73 -6.71 -1.68
CA LEU A 8 1.42 -7.47 -0.46
C LEU A 8 0.69 -8.77 -0.78
N ASP A 9 -0.56 -8.67 -1.20
CA ASP A 9 -1.47 -9.81 -1.28
C ASP A 9 -1.09 -10.76 -2.41
N GLY A 10 -0.79 -12.01 -2.07
CA GLY A 10 -0.34 -13.00 -3.06
C GLY A 10 1.09 -12.78 -3.57
N THR A 11 1.83 -11.82 -2.99
CA THR A 11 3.23 -11.54 -3.30
C THR A 11 4.11 -11.65 -2.06
N LEU A 12 4.16 -10.61 -1.22
CA LEU A 12 4.92 -10.63 0.03
C LEU A 12 4.23 -11.49 1.11
N LEU A 13 2.90 -11.48 1.10
CA LEU A 13 2.06 -12.23 2.03
C LEU A 13 1.70 -13.60 1.47
N ASN A 14 1.72 -14.60 2.35
CA ASN A 14 1.23 -15.93 2.01
C ASN A 14 -0.31 -15.97 1.99
N ARG A 15 -0.87 -17.18 1.77
CA ARG A 15 -2.33 -17.39 1.73
C ARG A 15 -3.05 -17.06 3.04
N ASP A 16 -2.33 -17.07 4.16
CA ASP A 16 -2.86 -16.71 5.48
C ASP A 16 -2.70 -15.22 5.79
N SER A 17 -2.33 -14.40 4.79
CA SER A 17 -2.07 -12.95 4.92
C SER A 17 -0.96 -12.61 5.91
N VAL A 18 0.04 -13.47 6.06
CA VAL A 18 1.20 -13.24 6.93
C VAL A 18 2.52 -13.27 6.15
N ILE A 19 3.52 -12.56 6.68
CA ILE A 19 4.90 -12.63 6.18
C ILE A 19 5.52 -13.92 6.72
N SER A 20 5.94 -14.81 5.82
CA SER A 20 6.57 -16.08 6.21
C SER A 20 7.95 -15.85 6.82
N GLU A 21 8.44 -16.83 7.59
CA GLU A 21 9.80 -16.84 8.13
C GLU A 21 10.86 -16.63 7.04
N TYR A 22 10.72 -17.35 5.93
CA TYR A 22 11.59 -17.24 4.78
C TYR A 22 11.58 -15.83 4.17
N THR A 23 10.40 -15.24 4.01
CA THR A 23 10.24 -13.87 3.49
C THR A 23 10.90 -12.87 4.44
N ARG A 24 10.68 -13.02 5.76
CA ARG A 24 11.31 -12.16 6.77
C ARG A 24 12.82 -12.20 6.69
N GLU A 25 13.39 -13.39 6.63
CA GLU A 25 14.85 -13.56 6.53
C GLU A 25 15.37 -12.96 5.22
N THR A 26 14.64 -13.10 4.12
CA THR A 26 15.00 -12.50 2.84
C THR A 26 15.02 -10.97 2.92
N LEU A 27 14.00 -10.34 3.53
CA LEU A 27 13.96 -8.88 3.73
C LEU A 27 15.16 -8.41 4.57
N ARG A 28 15.51 -9.16 5.63
CA ARG A 28 16.68 -8.89 6.46
C ARG A 28 17.98 -8.92 5.64
N LEU A 29 18.12 -9.91 4.76
CA LEU A 29 19.29 -10.05 3.88
C LEU A 29 19.41 -8.94 2.82
N LEU A 30 18.28 -8.33 2.40
CA LEU A 30 18.28 -7.15 1.53
C LEU A 30 18.81 -5.92 2.28
N ASP A 31 18.36 -5.71 3.51
CA ASP A 31 18.82 -4.63 4.39
C ASP A 31 20.34 -4.74 4.67
N GLU A 32 20.82 -5.94 5.01
CA GLU A 32 22.26 -6.20 5.22
C GLU A 32 23.13 -5.95 3.99
N ARG A 33 22.54 -6.01 2.79
CA ARG A 33 23.23 -5.79 1.51
C ARG A 33 23.04 -4.38 0.96
N ASP A 34 22.42 -3.48 1.73
CA ASP A 34 22.13 -2.11 1.31
C ASP A 34 21.28 -2.07 0.01
N ILE A 35 20.39 -3.04 -0.16
CA ILE A 35 19.46 -3.09 -1.29
C ILE A 35 18.19 -2.35 -0.90
N ALA A 36 17.88 -1.27 -1.60
CA ALA A 36 16.66 -0.50 -1.38
C ALA A 36 15.41 -1.32 -1.70
N TYR A 37 14.47 -1.38 -0.75
CA TYR A 37 13.17 -2.01 -0.97
C TYR A 37 12.01 -1.27 -0.28
N THR A 38 10.82 -1.38 -0.87
CA THR A 38 9.57 -0.82 -0.31
C THR A 38 8.34 -1.64 -0.73
N VAL A 39 7.15 -1.19 -0.35
CA VAL A 39 5.86 -1.82 -0.70
C VAL A 39 4.98 -0.90 -1.54
N ALA A 40 4.16 -1.51 -2.41
CA ALA A 40 3.08 -0.86 -3.12
C ALA A 40 1.83 -1.75 -3.08
N THR A 41 0.73 -1.28 -2.52
CA THR A 41 -0.46 -2.11 -2.30
C THR A 41 -1.77 -1.36 -2.53
N GLY A 42 -2.81 -2.12 -2.87
CA GLY A 42 -4.20 -1.64 -2.88
C GLY A 42 -4.79 -1.41 -1.48
N ARG A 43 -4.17 -1.96 -0.42
CA ARG A 43 -4.63 -1.79 0.96
C ARG A 43 -4.53 -0.34 1.41
N THR A 44 -5.33 0.00 2.43
CA THR A 44 -5.16 1.24 3.19
C THR A 44 -3.92 1.15 4.09
N LEU A 45 -3.33 2.29 4.45
CA LEU A 45 -2.20 2.34 5.38
C LEU A 45 -2.52 1.58 6.69
N HIS A 46 -3.72 1.79 7.25
CA HIS A 46 -4.13 1.10 8.47
C HIS A 46 -4.20 -0.42 8.29
N GLY A 47 -4.78 -0.90 7.19
CA GLY A 47 -4.92 -2.33 6.90
C GLY A 47 -3.62 -3.05 6.53
N ALA A 48 -2.57 -2.30 6.17
CA ALA A 48 -1.25 -2.85 5.89
C ALA A 48 -0.30 -2.73 7.09
N ARG A 49 -0.40 -1.66 7.89
CA ARG A 49 0.56 -1.36 8.96
C ARG A 49 0.65 -2.47 10.01
N ALA A 50 -0.47 -3.09 10.38
CA ALA A 50 -0.49 -4.20 11.33
C ALA A 50 0.27 -5.43 10.81
N ILE A 51 0.33 -5.64 9.49
CA ILE A 51 1.00 -6.78 8.87
C ILE A 51 2.49 -6.50 8.66
N LEU A 52 2.82 -5.25 8.37
CA LEU A 52 4.20 -4.80 8.18
C LEU A 52 4.90 -4.48 9.51
N GLU A 53 4.17 -4.54 10.63
CA GLU A 53 4.73 -4.34 11.96
C GLU A 53 5.83 -5.37 12.24
N GLY A 54 6.96 -4.91 12.78
CA GLY A 54 8.15 -5.74 12.98
C GLY A 54 9.07 -5.87 11.77
N HIS A 55 8.71 -5.29 10.62
CA HIS A 55 9.57 -5.26 9.43
C HIS A 55 9.96 -3.82 9.07
N SER A 56 11.24 -3.60 8.79
CA SER A 56 11.79 -2.29 8.46
C SER A 56 11.54 -1.94 6.99
N PHE A 57 10.35 -1.44 6.67
CA PHE A 57 10.09 -0.74 5.41
C PHE A 57 10.30 0.76 5.63
N GLN A 58 11.54 1.24 5.53
CA GLN A 58 11.88 2.63 5.88
C GLN A 58 11.68 3.62 4.73
N LEU A 59 11.67 3.13 3.49
CA LEU A 59 11.46 3.93 2.29
C LEU A 59 9.98 4.28 2.08
N PRO A 60 9.65 5.29 1.24
CA PRO A 60 8.27 5.66 0.96
C PRO A 60 7.44 4.49 0.43
N GLN A 61 6.22 4.35 0.94
CA GLN A 61 5.32 3.21 0.71
C GLN A 61 4.08 3.64 -0.05
N ALA A 62 3.67 2.89 -1.06
CA ALA A 62 2.47 3.18 -1.85
C ALA A 62 1.24 2.42 -1.32
N TYR A 63 0.15 3.15 -1.09
CA TYR A 63 -1.11 2.68 -0.56
C TYR A 63 -2.28 3.12 -1.42
N LYS A 64 -3.44 2.46 -1.25
CA LYS A 64 -4.67 2.74 -2.02
C LYS A 64 -4.39 2.77 -3.52
N ASN A 65 -3.68 1.75 -4.03
CA ASN A 65 -3.26 1.66 -5.43
C ASN A 65 -2.38 2.83 -5.89
N GLY A 66 -1.58 3.40 -4.99
CA GLY A 66 -0.63 4.47 -5.29
C GLY A 66 -1.20 5.89 -5.15
N VAL A 67 -2.48 6.06 -4.82
CA VAL A 67 -3.07 7.39 -4.55
C VAL A 67 -2.41 8.04 -3.33
N MET A 68 -2.03 7.23 -2.34
CA MET A 68 -1.40 7.67 -1.10
C MET A 68 0.04 7.14 -1.03
N ILE A 69 1.00 8.03 -0.84
CA ILE A 69 2.38 7.69 -0.51
C ILE A 69 2.62 8.06 0.97
N TRP A 70 3.00 7.07 1.77
CA TRP A 70 3.38 7.24 3.17
C TRP A 70 4.89 7.32 3.30
N HIS A 71 5.37 8.29 4.06
CA HIS A 71 6.79 8.50 4.38
C HIS A 71 7.02 8.10 5.84
N PRO A 72 7.59 6.91 6.12
CA PRO A 72 7.74 6.38 7.48
C PRO A 72 8.62 7.25 8.38
N ASP A 73 9.66 7.85 7.79
CA ASP A 73 10.67 8.69 8.46
C ASP A 73 10.09 9.96 9.09
N SER A 74 9.25 10.65 8.33
CA SER A 74 8.64 11.94 8.67
C SER A 74 7.22 11.77 9.18
N LYS A 75 6.66 10.56 9.10
CA LYS A 75 5.27 10.23 9.40
C LYS A 75 4.29 11.11 8.62
N ARG A 76 4.59 11.35 7.34
CA ARG A 76 3.80 12.20 6.46
C ARG A 76 3.14 11.41 5.34
N ILE A 77 1.98 11.90 4.93
CA ILE A 77 1.30 11.43 3.71
C ILE A 77 1.54 12.46 2.62
N SER A 78 1.89 11.99 1.43
CA SER A 78 1.74 12.74 0.18
C SER A 78 0.70 12.05 -0.69
N SER A 79 -0.17 12.82 -1.31
CA SER A 79 -1.21 12.36 -2.24
C SER A 79 -1.33 13.38 -3.36
N GLY A 80 -1.49 12.90 -4.59
CA GLY A 80 -1.61 13.77 -5.77
C GLY A 80 -2.70 13.36 -6.76
N ALA A 81 -3.40 12.25 -6.53
CA ALA A 81 -4.31 11.65 -7.51
C ALA A 81 -5.70 11.34 -6.90
N THR A 82 -6.20 12.21 -6.04
CA THR A 82 -7.57 12.09 -5.51
C THR A 82 -8.59 12.53 -6.56
N LEU A 83 -9.73 11.86 -6.58
CA LEU A 83 -10.88 12.32 -7.36
C LEU A 83 -11.37 13.68 -6.84
N THR A 84 -11.70 14.57 -7.77
CA THR A 84 -12.44 15.80 -7.48
C THR A 84 -13.89 15.48 -7.08
N PRO A 85 -14.61 16.41 -6.43
CA PRO A 85 -16.02 16.21 -6.10
C PRO A 85 -16.90 15.89 -7.33
N ASP A 86 -16.63 16.51 -8.48
CA ASP A 86 -17.40 16.29 -9.70
C ASP A 86 -17.13 14.90 -10.31
N GLU A 87 -15.87 14.46 -10.33
CA GLU A 87 -15.51 13.10 -10.76
C GLU A 87 -16.12 12.04 -9.83
N LEU A 88 -16.11 12.30 -8.52
CA LEU A 88 -16.73 11.42 -7.54
C LEU A 88 -18.25 11.33 -7.74
N ASP A 89 -18.95 12.46 -7.92
CA ASP A 89 -20.40 12.47 -8.17
C ASP A 89 -20.75 11.69 -9.45
N ASN A 90 -19.98 11.89 -10.53
CA ASN A 90 -20.16 11.15 -11.77
C ASN A 90 -20.05 9.62 -11.58
N VAL A 91 -19.00 9.15 -10.89
CA VAL A 91 -18.79 7.72 -10.64
C VAL A 91 -19.87 7.15 -9.71
N VAL A 92 -20.21 7.87 -8.63
CA VAL A 92 -21.23 7.43 -7.67
C VAL A 92 -22.60 7.31 -8.32
N ARG A 93 -23.02 8.31 -9.12
CA ARG A 93 -24.29 8.23 -9.85
C ARG A 93 -24.33 7.09 -10.83
N ALA A 94 -23.23 6.82 -11.55
CA ALA A 94 -23.14 5.68 -12.45
C ALA A 94 -23.31 4.35 -11.70
N CYS A 95 -22.67 4.18 -10.54
CA CYS A 95 -22.84 3.00 -9.69
C CYS A 95 -24.29 2.82 -9.24
N LEU A 96 -24.88 3.89 -8.67
CA LEU A 96 -26.25 3.85 -8.17
C LEU A 96 -27.28 3.59 -9.29
N GLY A 97 -27.07 4.16 -10.48
CA GLY A 97 -27.92 3.92 -11.65
C GLY A 97 -27.91 2.46 -12.14
N GLN A 98 -26.87 1.70 -11.80
CA GLN A 98 -26.76 0.26 -12.09
C GLN A 98 -27.16 -0.62 -10.89
N GLY A 99 -27.63 -0.02 -9.78
CA GLY A 99 -27.94 -0.75 -8.55
C GLY A 99 -26.69 -1.28 -7.83
N VAL A 100 -25.50 -0.72 -8.10
CA VAL A 100 -24.25 -1.06 -7.42
C VAL A 100 -24.00 -0.08 -6.29
N THR A 101 -23.80 -0.59 -5.07
CA THR A 101 -23.44 0.25 -3.92
C THR A 101 -21.95 0.63 -3.98
N PRO A 102 -21.60 1.92 -4.16
CA PRO A 102 -20.20 2.33 -4.16
C PRO A 102 -19.62 2.33 -2.75
N PHE A 103 -18.32 2.08 -2.63
CA PHE A 103 -17.57 2.20 -1.39
C PHE A 103 -16.41 3.17 -1.60
N VAL A 104 -16.36 4.23 -0.78
CA VAL A 104 -15.45 5.38 -0.99
C VAL A 104 -14.51 5.51 0.19
N PHE A 105 -13.21 5.60 -0.09
CA PHE A 105 -12.18 5.90 0.90
C PHE A 105 -11.66 7.31 0.73
N THR A 106 -11.78 8.13 1.78
CA THR A 106 -11.11 9.44 1.86
C THR A 106 -9.73 9.30 2.50
N LEU A 107 -8.85 10.28 2.28
CA LEU A 107 -7.53 10.35 2.91
C LEU A 107 -7.63 10.49 4.43
#